data_AF-A0A6A0RCZ3-F1
#
_entry.id   AF-A0A6A0RCZ3-F1
#
_cell.length_a   1.000
_cell.length_b   1.000
_cell.length_c   1.000
_cell.angle_alpha   90.00
_cell.angle_beta   90.00
_cell.angle_gamma   90.00
#
_symmetry.space_group_name_H-M   'P 1'
#
loop_
_entity.id
_entity.type
_entity.pdbx_description
1 polymer ?
#
loop_
_entity_poly.entity_id
_entity_poly.type
_entity_poly.pdbx_seq_one_letter_code
_entity_poly.pdbx_strand_id
1 'polypeptide(L)'
;WLAQHTVMSAARGALPQLRAATDPKAHGGELYAPRFGNNGPAVRRPLVGRSHNQDAIDTLFAVSEAETGFTIDVASAMAETQS
;
A
#
# COMPACT_ATOMS: atom_id res chain seq x y z
N TRP A 1 -22.80 -13.08 -9.14
CA TRP A 1 -23.93 -12.14 -9.31
C TRP A 1 -23.72 -10.84 -8.50
N LEU A 2 -23.48 -10.89 -7.18
CA LEU A 2 -23.24 -9.70 -6.34
C LEU A 2 -22.00 -8.86 -6.74
N ALA A 3 -20.92 -9.49 -7.24
CA ALA A 3 -19.69 -8.78 -7.60
C ALA A 3 -19.87 -7.79 -8.77
N GLN A 4 -20.72 -8.10 -9.76
CA GLN A 4 -20.92 -7.23 -10.94
C GLN A 4 -21.58 -5.88 -10.59
N HIS A 5 -22.25 -5.79 -9.43
CA HIS A 5 -22.97 -4.59 -8.98
C HIS A 5 -22.28 -3.86 -7.83
N THR A 6 -21.23 -4.46 -7.26
CA THR A 6 -20.54 -3.93 -6.07
C THR A 6 -19.12 -3.45 -6.36
N VAL A 7 -18.58 -3.75 -7.53
CA VAL A 7 -17.21 -3.39 -7.96
C VAL A 7 -17.22 -2.08 -8.76
N MET A 8 -16.12 -1.33 -8.68
CA MET A 8 -15.95 -0.08 -9.42
C MET A 8 -15.46 -0.31 -10.85
N SER A 9 -15.72 0.65 -11.75
CA SER A 9 -15.03 0.72 -13.03
C SER A 9 -13.52 0.89 -12.82
N ALA A 10 -12.71 0.53 -13.81
CA ALA A 10 -11.25 0.69 -13.74
C ALA A 10 -10.83 2.13 -13.38
N ALA A 11 -11.45 3.12 -14.02
CA ALA A 11 -11.21 4.54 -13.73
C ALA A 11 -11.50 4.91 -12.27
N ARG A 12 -12.60 4.40 -11.70
CA ARG A 12 -12.93 4.62 -10.28
C ARG A 12 -12.02 3.81 -9.34
N GLY A 13 -11.63 2.61 -9.76
CA GLY A 13 -10.70 1.74 -9.04
C GLY A 13 -9.27 2.29 -8.93
N ALA A 14 -8.86 3.13 -9.87
CA ALA A 14 -7.55 3.80 -9.83
C ALA A 14 -7.46 4.96 -8.83
N LEU A 15 -8.59 5.53 -8.40
CA LEU A 15 -8.61 6.72 -7.55
C LEU A 15 -7.87 6.56 -6.21
N PRO A 16 -7.95 5.43 -5.48
CA PRO A 16 -7.15 5.23 -4.27
C PRO A 16 -5.64 5.26 -4.51
N GLN A 17 -5.17 4.67 -5.62
CA GLN A 17 -3.75 4.68 -5.98
C GLN A 17 -3.28 6.09 -6.36
N LEU A 18 -4.06 6.79 -7.20
CA LEU A 18 -3.76 8.18 -7.57
C LEU A 18 -3.70 9.07 -6.33
N ARG A 19 -4.65 8.91 -5.40
CA ARG A 19 -4.65 9.68 -4.16
C ARG A 19 -3.44 9.35 -3.28
N ALA A 20 -3.09 8.07 -3.09
CA ALA A 20 -1.90 7.69 -2.34
C ALA A 20 -0.61 8.32 -2.90
N ALA A 21 -0.54 8.45 -4.23
CA ALA A 21 0.62 9.01 -4.91
C ALA A 21 0.68 10.55 -4.93
N THR A 22 -0.45 11.23 -4.73
CA THR A 22 -0.55 12.69 -5.00
C THR A 22 -1.10 13.53 -3.84
N ASP A 23 -1.72 12.92 -2.82
CA ASP A 23 -2.19 13.65 -1.65
C ASP A 23 -0.97 14.20 -0.89
N PRO A 24 -0.79 15.53 -0.77
CA PRO A 24 0.39 16.12 -0.14
C PRO A 24 0.48 15.81 1.36
N LYS A 25 -0.59 15.26 1.94
CA LYS A 25 -0.64 14.79 3.33
C LYS A 25 -0.44 13.28 3.46
N ALA A 26 -0.13 12.58 2.39
CA ALA A 26 0.15 11.14 2.43
C ALA A 26 1.49 10.88 3.11
N HIS A 27 1.52 9.85 3.95
CA HIS A 27 2.74 9.37 4.61
C HIS A 27 3.05 7.92 4.23
N GLY A 28 4.33 7.57 4.32
CA GLY A 28 4.80 6.20 4.11
C GLY A 28 4.10 5.21 5.05
N GLY A 29 3.66 4.08 4.50
CA GLY A 29 3.00 3.03 5.26
C GLY A 29 1.52 3.26 5.58
N GLU A 30 0.90 4.26 4.98
CA GLU A 30 -0.55 4.44 4.99
C GLU A 30 -1.24 3.62 3.88
N LEU A 31 -2.49 3.23 4.14
CA LEU A 31 -3.33 2.53 3.16
C LEU A 31 -4.43 3.47 2.66
N TYR A 32 -4.55 3.61 1.33
CA TYR A 32 -5.67 4.29 0.68
C TYR A 32 -6.52 3.27 -0.05
N ALA A 33 -7.82 3.25 0.25
CA ALA A 33 -8.74 2.27 -0.31
C ALA A 33 -10.16 2.85 -0.39
N PRO A 34 -11.07 2.19 -1.11
CA PRO A 34 -12.47 2.61 -1.17
C PRO A 34 -13.11 2.57 0.23
N ARG A 35 -13.95 3.57 0.53
CA ARG A 35 -14.58 3.71 1.85
C ARG A 35 -15.36 2.46 2.28
N PHE A 36 -16.02 1.77 1.35
CA PHE A 36 -16.89 0.63 1.64
C PHE A 36 -16.28 -0.72 1.24
N GLY A 37 -14.95 -0.81 1.18
CA GLY A 37 -14.23 -2.02 0.79
C GLY A 37 -14.11 -2.13 -0.73
N ASN A 38 -15.19 -2.51 -1.40
CA ASN A 38 -15.18 -2.75 -2.85
C ASN A 38 -15.49 -1.49 -3.68
N ASN A 39 -16.06 -0.45 -3.06
CA ASN A 39 -16.49 0.76 -3.74
C ASN A 39 -16.52 2.00 -2.84
N GLY A 40 -16.85 3.13 -3.46
CA GLY A 40 -16.99 4.43 -2.80
C GLY A 40 -15.76 5.32 -2.95
N PRO A 41 -15.76 6.49 -2.28
CA PRO A 41 -14.66 7.43 -2.36
C PRO A 41 -13.32 6.84 -1.89
N ALA A 42 -12.22 7.27 -2.52
CA ALA A 42 -10.87 6.96 -2.08
C ALA A 42 -10.56 7.67 -0.76
N VAL A 43 -10.32 6.92 0.31
CA VAL A 43 -10.04 7.46 1.65
C VAL A 43 -8.85 6.74 2.28
N ARG A 44 -8.20 7.39 3.24
CA ARG A 44 -7.22 6.74 4.12
C ARG A 44 -7.94 5.72 5.01
N ARG A 45 -7.34 4.54 5.16
CA ARG A 45 -7.85 3.42 5.95
C ARG A 45 -6.79 2.93 6.93
N PRO A 46 -7.17 2.43 8.12
CA PRO A 46 -6.23 1.82 9.03
C PRO A 46 -5.70 0.50 8.45
N LEU A 47 -4.38 0.30 8.55
CA LEU A 47 -3.73 -0.95 8.21
C LEU A 47 -3.72 -1.85 9.46
N VAL A 48 -4.69 -2.76 9.53
CA VAL A 48 -4.89 -3.64 10.69
C VAL A 48 -3.77 -4.67 10.78
N GLY A 49 -3.26 -4.93 11.99
CA GLY A 49 -2.31 -6.02 12.25
C GLY A 49 -0.84 -5.72 11.95
N ARG A 50 -0.49 -4.55 11.40
CA ARG A 50 0.90 -4.20 11.08
C ARG A 50 1.82 -4.34 12.30
N SER A 51 1.39 -3.85 13.46
CA SER A 51 2.18 -3.90 14.71
C SER A 51 2.38 -5.31 15.25
N HIS A 52 1.52 -6.27 14.88
CA HIS A 52 1.57 -7.64 15.39
C HIS A 52 2.28 -8.61 14.43
N ASN A 53 2.64 -8.16 13.23
CA ASN A 53 3.15 -9.00 12.15
C ASN A 53 4.59 -8.67 11.75
N GLN A 54 5.37 -7.97 12.59
CA GLN A 54 6.72 -7.53 12.22
C GLN A 54 7.63 -8.71 11.84
N ASP A 55 7.66 -9.77 12.65
CA ASP A 55 8.46 -10.98 12.37
C ASP A 55 8.09 -11.64 11.03
N ALA A 56 6.79 -11.60 10.67
CA ALA A 56 6.31 -12.13 9.39
C ALA A 56 6.70 -11.23 8.21
N ILE A 57 6.72 -9.90 8.42
CA ILE A 57 7.20 -8.93 7.43
C ILE A 57 8.70 -9.12 7.18
N ASP A 58 9.49 -9.27 8.24
CA ASP A 58 10.93 -9.47 8.15
C ASP A 58 11.26 -10.79 7.45
N THR A 59 10.55 -11.87 7.80
CA THR A 59 10.67 -13.17 7.13
C THR A 59 10.32 -13.07 5.64
N LEU A 60 9.23 -12.38 5.29
CA LEU A 60 8.81 -12.20 3.90
C LEU A 60 9.86 -11.45 3.08
N PHE A 61 10.47 -10.41 3.65
CA PHE A 61 11.55 -9.68 2.99
C PHE A 61 12.77 -10.57 2.77
N ALA A 62 13.25 -11.26 3.80
CA ALA A 62 14.41 -12.14 3.70
C ALA A 62 14.23 -13.25 2.64
N VAL A 63 13.04 -13.86 2.58
CA VAL A 63 12.71 -14.84 1.53
C VAL A 63 12.67 -14.18 0.15
N SER A 64 12.06 -13.01 0.01
CA SER A 64 11.99 -12.30 -1.28
C SER A 64 13.37 -11.95 -1.82
N GLU A 65 14.29 -11.51 -0.97
CA GLU A 65 15.68 -11.22 -1.34
C GLU A 65 16.42 -12.49 -1.79
N ALA A 66 16.24 -13.60 -1.07
CA ALA A 66 16.84 -14.88 -1.43
C ALA A 66 16.33 -15.42 -2.79
N GLU A 67 15.02 -15.31 -3.04
CA GLU A 67 14.40 -15.82 -4.26
C GLU A 67 14.66 -14.93 -5.49
N THR A 68 14.82 -13.62 -5.30
CA THR A 68 15.04 -12.67 -6.40
C THR A 68 16.51 -12.33 -6.61
N GLY A 69 17.37 -12.58 -5.62
CA GLY A 69 18.76 -12.11 -5.59
C GLY A 69 18.88 -10.58 -5.49
N PHE A 70 17.79 -9.87 -5.19
CA PHE A 70 17.74 -8.41 -5.14
C PHE A 70 17.53 -7.93 -3.71
N THR A 71 18.43 -7.08 -3.22
CA THR A 71 18.34 -6.47 -1.89
C THR A 71 17.98 -4.99 -1.99
N ILE A 72 17.28 -4.48 -0.98
CA ILE A 72 16.87 -3.07 -0.93
C ILE A 72 17.55 -2.38 0.25
N ASP A 73 18.42 -1.42 -0.03
CA ASP A 73 18.96 -0.52 1.00
C ASP A 73 18.00 0.66 1.23
N VAL A 74 17.06 0.44 2.15
CA VAL A 74 16.07 1.45 2.53
C VAL A 74 16.73 2.67 3.18
N ALA A 75 17.80 2.47 3.96
CA ALA A 75 18.46 3.56 4.67
C ALA A 75 19.16 4.52 3.71
N SER A 76 19.89 3.98 2.72
CA SER A 76 20.49 4.78 1.64
C SER A 76 19.42 5.54 0.86
N ALA A 77 18.35 4.86 0.43
CA ALA A 77 17.26 5.49 -0.33
C ALA A 77 16.58 6.63 0.44
N MET A 78 16.41 6.48 1.76
CA MET A 78 15.85 7.53 2.61
C MET A 78 16.80 8.73 2.78
N ALA A 79 18.12 8.49 2.87
CA ALA A 79 19.11 9.57 2.96
C ALA A 79 19.18 10.41 1.68
N GLU A 80 19.05 9.77 0.51
CA GLU A 80 19.01 10.45 -0.79
C GLU A 80 17.78 11.37 -0.95
N THR A 81 16.63 10.99 -0.39
CA THR A 81 15.40 11.80 -0.48
C THR A 81 15.43 13.05 0.41
N GLN A 82 16.31 13.10 1.41
CA GLN A 82 16.44 14.20 2.36
C GLN A 82 17.48 15.25 1.95
N SER A 83 18.24 15.00 0.88
CA SER A 83 19.27 15.89 0.33
C SER A 83 18.73 16.73 -0.83
#